data_AF-A0ABD5N2W5-F1
#
_entry.id   AF-A0ABD5N2W5-F1
#
_cell.length_a   1.000
_cell.length_b   1.000
_cell.length_c   1.000
_cell.angle_alpha   90.00
_cell.angle_beta   90.00
_cell.angle_gamma   90.00
#
_symmetry.space_group_name_H-M   'P 1'
#
loop_
_entity.id
_entity.type
_entity.pdbx_description
1 polymer ?
#
loop_
_entity_poly.entity_id
_entity_poly.type
_entity_poly.pdbx_seq_one_letter_code
_entity_poly.pdbx_strand_id
1 'polypeptide(L)'
;MASKANRILQSIRDSILIIVSILLMSVSYGKWVEEPVHFILFGFAAFLGFVSLINFLLVIINIESRWYYYLNTLFQTVPLGLLFLLFLSQQGWPGFIFAVPLVLNIAILITLRKKKVSQSS
;
A
#
# COMPACT_ATOMS: atom_id res chain seq x y z
N MET A 1 -4.95 20.16 -6.10
CA MET A 1 -6.03 19.18 -5.82
C MET A 1 -5.75 17.84 -6.49
N ALA A 2 -5.85 16.75 -5.73
CA ALA A 2 -5.92 15.40 -6.30
C ALA A 2 -7.25 15.22 -7.07
N SER A 3 -7.25 14.47 -8.17
CA SER A 3 -8.49 14.16 -8.91
C SER A 3 -9.44 13.32 -8.06
N LYS A 4 -10.77 13.44 -8.24
CA LYS A 4 -11.75 12.50 -7.66
C LYS A 4 -11.38 11.05 -7.97
N ALA A 5 -10.92 10.77 -9.18
CA ALA A 5 -10.43 9.45 -9.60
C ALA A 5 -9.22 8.96 -8.78
N ASN A 6 -8.26 9.83 -8.44
CA ASN A 6 -7.12 9.46 -7.59
C ASN A 6 -7.56 9.13 -6.16
N ARG A 7 -8.54 9.87 -5.64
CA ARG A 7 -9.08 9.62 -4.29
C ARG A 7 -9.76 8.25 -4.23
N ILE A 8 -10.53 7.89 -5.25
CA ILE A 8 -11.17 6.57 -5.37
C ILE A 8 -10.10 5.48 -5.46
N LEU A 9 -9.09 5.63 -6.33
CA LEU A 9 -8.01 4.65 -6.47
C LEU A 9 -7.21 4.47 -5.18
N GLN A 10 -6.92 5.56 -4.46
CA GLN A 10 -6.24 5.52 -3.17
C GLN A 10 -7.06 4.82 -2.11
N SER A 11 -8.36 5.13 -2.02
CA SER A 11 -9.28 4.48 -1.09
C SER A 11 -9.39 2.98 -1.37
N ILE A 12 -9.51 2.56 -2.64
CA ILE A 12 -9.55 1.15 -3.03
C ILE A 12 -8.26 0.45 -2.61
N ARG A 13 -7.11 1.04 -2.93
CA ARG A 13 -5.79 0.51 -2.55
C ARG A 13 -5.65 0.39 -1.04
N ASP A 14 -6.06 1.40 -0.27
CA ASP A 14 -5.94 1.36 1.19
C ASP A 14 -6.86 0.32 1.81
N SER A 15 -8.09 0.13 1.30
CA SER A 15 -8.97 -0.96 1.71
C SER A 15 -8.34 -2.33 1.45
N ILE A 16 -7.77 -2.53 0.25
CA ILE A 16 -7.05 -3.78 -0.09
C ILE A 16 -5.88 -3.99 0.87
N LEU A 17 -5.07 -2.95 1.12
CA LEU A 17 -3.91 -3.06 2.00
C LEU A 17 -4.28 -3.38 3.44
N ILE A 18 -5.36 -2.81 3.96
CA ILE A 18 -5.87 -3.12 5.30
C ILE A 18 -6.28 -4.60 5.36
N ILE A 19 -7.07 -5.09 4.39
CA ILE A 19 -7.52 -6.49 4.34
C ILE A 19 -6.32 -7.44 4.25
N VAL A 20 -5.39 -7.18 3.32
CA VAL A 20 -4.18 -8.00 3.14
C VAL A 20 -3.31 -8.00 4.39
N SER A 21 -3.16 -6.85 5.04
CA SER A 21 -2.39 -6.73 6.29
C SER A 21 -3.02 -7.55 7.41
N ILE A 22 -4.34 -7.49 7.58
CA ILE A 22 -5.06 -8.29 8.59
C ILE A 22 -4.88 -9.79 8.31
N LEU A 23 -5.04 -10.21 7.06
CA LEU A 23 -4.84 -11.61 6.67
C LEU A 23 -3.40 -12.08 6.93
N LEU A 24 -2.40 -11.29 6.55
CA LEU A 24 -0.99 -11.63 6.80
C LEU A 24 -0.67 -11.73 8.29
N MET A 25 -1.14 -10.77 9.09
CA MET A 25 -0.92 -10.78 10.53
C MET A 25 -1.57 -12.02 11.17
N SER A 26 -2.78 -12.38 10.72
CA SER A 26 -3.52 -13.54 11.23
C SER A 26 -2.82 -14.86 10.89
N VAL A 27 -2.31 -15.00 9.65
CA VAL A 27 -1.56 -16.19 9.22
C VAL A 27 -0.19 -16.28 9.91
N SER A 28 0.48 -15.14 10.11
CA SER A 28 1.78 -15.09 10.78
C SER A 28 1.68 -15.43 12.27
N TYR A 29 0.60 -15.01 12.93
CA TYR A 29 0.34 -15.36 14.34
C TYR A 29 -0.05 -16.83 14.52
N GLY A 30 -0.76 -17.41 13.56
CA GLY A 30 -1.36 -18.75 13.68
C GLY A 30 -0.45 -19.94 13.39
N LYS A 31 0.72 -19.76 12.75
CA LYS A 31 1.57 -20.90 12.38
C LYS A 31 3.06 -20.86 12.77
N TRP A 32 3.67 -19.73 13.13
CA TRP A 32 5.15 -19.70 13.21
C TRP A 32 5.67 -18.66 14.19
N VAL A 33 5.92 -19.09 15.43
CA VAL A 33 6.80 -18.36 16.37
C VAL A 33 8.27 -18.79 16.17
N GLU A 34 8.54 -19.79 15.31
CA GLU A 34 9.84 -20.45 15.23
C GLU A 34 10.82 -19.80 14.23
N GLU A 35 10.35 -19.09 13.20
CA GLU A 35 11.25 -18.45 12.21
C GLU A 35 11.20 -16.91 12.26
N PRO A 36 12.37 -16.23 12.28
CA PRO A 36 12.44 -14.77 12.38
C PRO A 36 11.80 -14.04 11.18
N VAL A 37 11.64 -14.71 10.04
CA VAL A 37 11.00 -14.14 8.85
C VAL A 37 9.54 -13.76 9.11
N HIS A 38 8.81 -14.51 9.94
CA HIS A 38 7.39 -14.25 10.22
C HIS A 38 7.18 -13.02 11.11
N PHE A 39 8.11 -12.73 12.03
CA PHE A 39 8.10 -11.49 12.80
C PHE A 39 8.33 -10.26 11.91
N ILE A 40 9.25 -10.37 10.94
CA ILE A 40 9.52 -9.30 9.98
C ILE A 40 8.30 -9.07 9.08
N LEU A 41 7.68 -10.14 8.58
CA LEU A 41 6.45 -10.08 7.78
C LEU A 41 5.28 -9.46 8.57
N PHE A 42 5.12 -9.86 9.84
CA PHE A 42 4.11 -9.27 10.73
C PHE A 42 4.36 -7.78 10.93
N GLY A 43 5.61 -7.37 11.20
CA GLY A 43 5.98 -5.97 11.35
C GLY A 43 5.67 -5.13 10.11
N PHE A 44 6.02 -5.63 8.92
CA PHE A 44 5.69 -4.95 7.66
C PHE A 44 4.18 -4.89 7.40
N ALA A 45 3.44 -5.96 7.68
CA ALA A 45 1.99 -5.99 7.55
C ALA A 45 1.31 -5.01 8.50
N ALA A 46 1.71 -5.00 9.78
CA ALA A 46 1.19 -4.06 10.77
C ALA A 46 1.50 -2.60 10.38
N PHE A 47 2.71 -2.33 9.92
CA PHE A 47 3.12 -1.01 9.45
C PHE A 47 2.27 -0.55 8.24
N LEU A 48 2.13 -1.40 7.21
CA LEU A 48 1.33 -1.08 6.03
C LEU A 48 -0.15 -0.88 6.38
N GLY A 49 -0.72 -1.76 7.21
CA GLY A 49 -2.09 -1.64 7.68
C GLY A 49 -2.34 -0.34 8.42
N PHE A 50 -1.43 0.04 9.33
CA PHE A 50 -1.52 1.29 10.09
C PHE A 50 -1.42 2.53 9.19
N VAL A 51 -0.46 2.57 8.27
CA VAL A 51 -0.32 3.68 7.32
C VAL A 51 -1.54 3.77 6.40
N SER A 52 -2.05 2.65 5.90
CA SER A 52 -3.27 2.63 5.08
C SER A 52 -4.51 3.07 5.87
N LEU A 53 -4.62 2.72 7.16
CA LEU A 53 -5.69 3.19 8.03
C LEU A 53 -5.65 4.72 8.22
N ILE A 54 -4.46 5.27 8.51
CA ILE A 54 -4.26 6.72 8.60
C ILE A 54 -4.66 7.41 7.29
N ASN A 55 -4.25 6.87 6.15
CA ASN A 55 -4.64 7.43 4.85
C ASN A 55 -6.13 7.38 4.60
N PHE A 56 -6.76 6.26 4.92
CA PHE A 56 -8.19 6.09 4.75
C PHE A 56 -8.95 7.15 5.56
N LEU A 57 -8.55 7.38 6.81
CA LEU A 57 -9.08 8.46 7.63
C LEU A 57 -8.86 9.83 7.00
N LEU A 58 -7.65 10.12 6.51
CA LEU A 58 -7.30 11.40 5.88
C LEU A 58 -8.07 11.67 4.58
N VAL A 59 -8.38 10.62 3.82
CA VAL A 59 -9.26 10.71 2.64
C VAL A 59 -10.69 11.04 3.07
N ILE A 60 -11.19 10.46 4.16
CA ILE A 60 -12.53 10.74 4.71
C ILE A 60 -12.63 12.20 5.19
N ILE A 61 -11.63 12.70 5.93
CA ILE A 61 -11.62 14.09 6.41
C ILE A 61 -11.23 15.12 5.34
N ASN A 62 -11.20 14.73 4.06
CA ASN A 62 -10.93 15.61 2.92
C ASN A 62 -9.60 16.40 3.02
N ILE A 63 -8.54 15.85 3.61
CA ILE A 63 -7.22 16.52 3.54
C ILE A 63 -6.67 16.41 2.11
N GLU A 64 -6.54 17.56 1.43
CA GLU A 64 -6.28 17.63 -0.02
C GLU A 64 -4.82 17.91 -0.40
N SER A 65 -3.87 17.73 0.52
CA SER A 65 -2.46 18.01 0.22
C SER A 65 -1.94 17.03 -0.82
N ARG A 66 -1.67 17.53 -2.04
CA ARG A 66 -1.10 16.74 -3.13
C ARG A 66 0.26 16.12 -2.75
N TRP A 67 1.04 16.84 -1.96
CA TRP A 67 2.33 16.37 -1.44
C TRP A 67 2.15 15.19 -0.48
N TYR A 68 1.14 15.25 0.39
CA TYR A 68 0.80 14.15 1.28
C TYR A 68 0.52 12.87 0.49
N TYR A 69 -0.34 12.95 -0.53
CA TYR A 69 -0.65 11.81 -1.39
C TYR A 69 0.56 11.23 -2.11
N TYR A 70 1.46 12.08 -2.62
CA TYR A 70 2.66 11.63 -3.33
C TYR A 70 3.65 10.93 -2.40
N LEU A 71 3.97 11.56 -1.26
CA LEU A 71 4.90 11.02 -0.27
C LEU A 71 4.37 9.73 0.34
N ASN A 72 3.08 9.68 0.64
CA ASN A 72 2.45 8.49 1.18
C ASN A 72 2.51 7.31 0.19
N THR A 73 2.15 7.53 -1.07
CA THR A 73 2.24 6.49 -2.09
C THR A 73 3.68 6.00 -2.26
N LEU A 74 4.68 6.88 -2.21
CA LEU A 74 6.10 6.51 -2.20
C LEU A 74 6.49 5.69 -0.97
N PHE A 75 6.10 6.13 0.23
CA PHE A 75 6.44 5.49 1.50
C PHE A 75 5.81 4.10 1.63
N GLN A 76 4.62 3.89 1.06
CA GLN A 76 3.97 2.58 1.00
C GLN A 76 4.57 1.68 -0.09
N THR A 77 5.11 2.24 -1.19
CA THR A 77 5.63 1.46 -2.32
C THR A 77 6.87 0.64 -1.95
N VAL A 78 7.77 1.18 -1.12
CA VAL A 78 9.00 0.49 -0.70
C VAL A 78 8.72 -0.79 0.10
N PRO A 79 7.99 -0.75 1.24
CA PRO A 79 7.64 -1.95 1.98
C PRO A 79 6.76 -2.91 1.18
N LEU A 80 5.86 -2.42 0.33
CA LEU A 80 5.11 -3.28 -0.60
C LEU A 80 6.03 -4.04 -1.57
N GLY A 81 7.00 -3.34 -2.16
CA GLY A 81 7.92 -3.92 -3.13
C GLY A 81 8.81 -4.98 -2.50
N LEU A 82 9.27 -4.74 -1.27
CA LEU A 82 10.02 -5.72 -0.49
C LEU A 82 9.18 -6.95 -0.17
N LEU A 83 7.94 -6.78 0.30
CA LEU A 83 7.02 -7.91 0.52
C LEU A 83 6.76 -8.67 -0.77
N PHE A 84 6.49 -7.98 -1.87
CA PHE A 84 6.27 -8.60 -3.17
C PHE A 84 7.45 -9.49 -3.59
N LEU A 85 8.69 -8.98 -3.48
CA LEU A 85 9.90 -9.74 -3.80
C LEU A 85 10.11 -10.94 -2.89
N LEU A 86 9.89 -10.78 -1.58
CA LEU A 86 9.99 -11.87 -0.59
C LEU A 86 9.00 -13.00 -0.93
N PHE A 87 7.74 -12.66 -1.22
CA PHE A 87 6.74 -13.67 -1.58
C PHE A 87 6.97 -14.30 -2.96
N LEU A 88 7.56 -13.56 -3.91
CA LEU A 88 7.99 -14.11 -5.20
C LEU A 88 9.09 -15.16 -5.03
N SER A 89 10.03 -14.91 -4.11
CA SER A 89 11.14 -15.83 -3.83
C SER A 89 10.69 -17.14 -3.17
N GLN A 90 9.54 -17.15 -2.48
CA GLN A 90 9.05 -18.32 -1.75
C GLN A 90 8.10 -19.25 -2.53
N GLN A 91 8.07 -19.20 -3.87
CA GLN A 91 7.27 -20.09 -4.74
C GLN A 91 5.79 -20.28 -4.28
N GLY A 92 5.18 -19.22 -3.75
CA GLY A 92 3.79 -19.24 -3.29
C GLY A 92 2.88 -18.33 -4.10
N TRP A 93 1.62 -18.75 -4.26
CA TRP A 93 0.53 -17.91 -4.79
C TRP A 93 0.27 -16.58 -4.03
N PRO A 94 0.70 -16.34 -2.77
CA PRO A 94 0.45 -15.05 -2.10
C PRO A 94 1.20 -13.87 -2.73
N GLY A 95 2.24 -14.08 -3.54
CA GLY A 95 2.96 -12.98 -4.21
C GLY A 95 2.07 -12.13 -5.11
N PHE A 96 1.07 -12.75 -5.75
CA PHE A 96 0.10 -12.04 -6.61
C PHE A 96 -0.81 -11.08 -5.81
N ILE A 97 -1.05 -11.35 -4.53
CA ILE A 97 -1.89 -10.50 -3.66
C ILE A 97 -1.25 -9.14 -3.46
N PHE A 98 0.09 -9.06 -3.42
CA PHE A 98 0.83 -7.81 -3.30
C PHE A 98 1.04 -7.09 -4.64
N ALA A 99 0.93 -7.79 -5.77
CA ALA A 99 1.04 -7.18 -7.10
C ALA A 99 -0.07 -6.14 -7.34
N VAL A 100 -1.31 -6.45 -6.94
CA VAL A 100 -2.48 -5.57 -7.13
C VAL A 100 -2.30 -4.19 -6.47
N PRO A 101 -2.00 -4.09 -5.15
CA PRO A 101 -1.77 -2.79 -4.52
C PRO A 101 -0.48 -2.10 -5.01
N LEU A 102 0.51 -2.84 -5.51
CA LEU A 102 1.72 -2.27 -6.13
C LEU A 102 1.39 -1.57 -7.45
N VAL A 103 0.63 -2.22 -8.33
CA VAL A 103 0.17 -1.64 -9.60
C VAL A 103 -0.70 -0.41 -9.34
N LEU A 104 -1.57 -0.45 -8.33
CA LEU A 104 -2.38 0.70 -7.92
C LEU A 104 -1.49 1.86 -7.44
N ASN A 105 -0.45 1.62 -6.64
CA ASN A 105 0.51 2.66 -6.24
C ASN A 105 1.22 3.29 -7.46
N ILE A 106 1.68 2.48 -8.41
CA ILE A 106 2.32 2.97 -9.65
C ILE A 106 1.33 3.81 -10.47
N ALA A 107 0.09 3.34 -10.64
CA ALA A 107 -0.96 4.07 -11.36
C ALA A 107 -1.28 5.43 -10.70
N ILE A 108 -1.35 5.46 -9.36
CA ILE A 108 -1.55 6.71 -8.60
C ILE A 108 -0.37 7.67 -8.82
N LEU A 109 0.87 7.20 -8.75
CA LEU A 109 2.07 8.02 -9.01
C LEU A 109 2.08 8.61 -10.42
N ILE A 110 1.81 7.79 -11.45
CA ILE A 110 1.74 8.24 -12.85
C ILE A 110 0.67 9.32 -13.01
N THR A 111 -0.51 9.11 -12.42
CA THR A 111 -1.64 10.03 -12.54
C THR A 111 -1.39 11.35 -11.79
N LEU A 112 -0.73 11.28 -10.63
CA LEU A 112 -0.28 12.46 -9.88
C LEU A 112 0.81 13.24 -10.64
N ARG A 113 1.70 12.57 -11.40
CA ARG A 113 2.74 13.22 -12.21
C ARG A 113 2.17 13.89 -13.47
N LYS A 114 1.30 13.22 -14.22
CA LYS A 114 0.69 13.77 -15.46
C LYS A 114 -0.09 15.06 -15.23
N LYS A 115 -0.81 15.18 -14.10
CA LYS A 115 -1.49 16.44 -13.74
C LYS A 115 -0.56 17.61 -13.46
N LYS A 116 0.74 17.39 -13.21
CA LYS A 116 1.72 18.49 -13.01
C LYS A 116 2.06 19.13 -14.35
N VAL A 117 2.23 18.31 -15.38
CA VAL A 117 2.61 18.74 -16.73
C VAL A 117 1.50 19.55 -17.39
N SER A 118 0.24 19.14 -17.22
CA SER A 118 -0.93 19.84 -17.79
C SER A 118 -1.32 21.15 -17.10
N GLN A 119 -0.73 21.48 -15.94
CA GLN A 119 -0.96 22.76 -15.24
C GLN A 119 0.23 23.72 -15.36
N SER A 120 1.31 23.29 -16.01
CA SER A 120 2.52 24.09 -16.26
C SER A 120 2.69 24.45 -17.74
N SER A 121 1.64 24.31 -18.53
CA SER A 121 1.53 24.60 -19.96
C SER A 121 0.33 25.50 -20.18
#